data_AF-A0A895AK11-F1
#
_entry.id   AF-A0A895AK11-F1
#
_cell.length_a   1.000
_cell.length_b   1.000
_cell.length_c   1.000
_cell.angle_alpha   90.00
_cell.angle_beta   90.00
_cell.angle_gamma   90.00
#
_symmetry.space_group_name_H-M   'P 1'
#
loop_
_entity.id
_entity.type
_entity.pdbx_description
1 polymer ?
#
loop_
_entity_poly.entity_id
_entity_poly.type
_entity_poly.pdbx_seq_one_letter_code
_entity_poly.pdbx_strand_id
1 'polypeptide(L)'
;MAHELNDADEQILNLLASGRNLPQNLATKTGYSRQYVQNRLQMLKAADLVDNLGGGLYEITDDGRHRIDASSSQLDVDELRDAVTDARDAYESVNGDGVEDALDRMERLLAE
;
A
#
# COMPACT_ATOMS: atom_id res chain seq x y z
N MET A 1 -9.17 -15.92 18.68
CA MET A 1 -8.65 -14.53 18.69
C MET A 1 -8.12 -14.26 17.29
N ALA A 2 -8.54 -13.17 16.64
CA ALA A 2 -7.94 -12.78 15.36
C ALA A 2 -6.46 -12.47 15.63
N HIS A 3 -5.55 -13.26 15.06
CA HIS A 3 -4.13 -12.95 15.13
C HIS A 3 -3.89 -11.78 14.18
N GLU A 4 -3.41 -10.67 14.72
CA GLU A 4 -2.96 -9.55 13.91
C GLU A 4 -1.85 -10.03 12.95
N LEU A 5 -1.95 -9.64 11.68
CA LEU A 5 -0.94 -10.00 10.69
C LEU A 5 0.34 -9.26 11.03
N ASN A 6 1.47 -9.94 10.93
CA ASN A 6 2.76 -9.29 11.04
C ASN A 6 3.33 -8.95 9.66
N ASP A 7 4.42 -8.19 9.62
CA ASP A 7 5.09 -7.76 8.39
C ASP A 7 5.43 -8.93 7.43
N ALA A 8 5.72 -10.11 7.98
CA ALA A 8 6.04 -11.28 7.17
C ALA A 8 4.79 -11.87 6.51
N ASP A 9 3.66 -11.90 7.23
CA ASP A 9 2.39 -12.32 6.67
C ASP A 9 1.94 -11.41 5.55
N GLU A 10 2.01 -10.09 5.77
CA GLU A 10 1.60 -9.10 4.77
C GLU A 10 2.45 -9.22 3.50
N GLN A 11 3.77 -9.38 3.64
CA GLN A 11 4.64 -9.62 2.50
C GLN A 11 4.32 -10.93 1.78
N ILE A 12 4.05 -12.02 2.51
CA ILE A 12 3.68 -13.31 1.93
C ILE A 12 2.36 -13.19 1.17
N LEU A 13 1.34 -12.56 1.75
CA LEU A 13 0.04 -12.35 1.13
C LEU A 13 0.16 -11.49 -0.14
N ASN A 14 0.91 -10.39 -0.09
CA ASN A 14 1.16 -9.54 -1.26
C ASN A 14 1.86 -10.30 -2.41
N LEU A 15 2.84 -11.14 -2.09
CA LEU A 15 3.51 -11.98 -3.09
C LEU A 15 2.57 -13.05 -3.69
N LEU A 16 1.65 -13.60 -2.89
CA LEU A 16 0.67 -14.58 -3.34
C LEU A 16 -0.50 -13.93 -4.11
N ALA A 17 -0.81 -12.66 -3.84
CA ALA A 17 -1.78 -11.88 -4.61
C ALA A 17 -1.38 -11.72 -6.08
N SER A 18 -0.06 -11.68 -6.33
CA SER A 18 0.56 -11.64 -7.66
C SER A 18 0.58 -13.01 -8.36
N GLY A 19 0.26 -14.09 -7.66
CA GLY A 19 0.22 -15.45 -8.20
C GLY A 19 0.78 -16.51 -7.25
N ARG A 20 0.61 -17.77 -7.64
CA ARG A 20 0.98 -18.94 -6.83
C ARG A 20 2.48 -18.99 -6.55
N ASN A 21 2.87 -19.44 -5.36
CA ASN A 21 4.28 -19.54 -5.00
C ASN A 21 4.64 -20.72 -4.10
N LEU A 22 5.93 -21.07 -4.12
CA LEU A 22 6.53 -22.07 -3.24
C LEU A 22 7.16 -21.39 -2.01
N PRO A 23 7.20 -22.04 -0.83
CA PRO A 23 7.85 -21.52 0.37
C PRO A 23 9.30 -21.09 0.14
N GLN A 24 10.04 -21.81 -0.71
CA GLN A 24 11.42 -21.46 -1.04
C GLN A 24 11.51 -20.12 -1.78
N ASN A 25 10.60 -19.86 -2.72
CA ASN A 25 10.57 -18.60 -3.46
C ASN A 25 10.15 -17.44 -2.55
N LEU A 26 9.16 -17.67 -1.69
CA LEU A 26 8.70 -16.69 -0.71
C LEU A 26 9.81 -16.31 0.27
N ALA A 27 10.57 -17.29 0.77
CA ALA A 27 11.74 -17.04 1.62
C ALA A 27 12.78 -16.16 0.92
N THR A 28 13.11 -16.48 -0.34
CA THR A 28 14.06 -15.67 -1.13
C THR A 28 13.56 -14.23 -1.32
N LYS A 29 12.28 -14.03 -1.62
CA LYS A 29 11.72 -12.70 -1.92
C LYS A 29 11.50 -11.84 -0.68
N THR A 30 11.12 -12.45 0.44
CA THR A 30 10.87 -11.75 1.70
C THR A 30 12.14 -11.57 2.55
N GLY A 31 13.21 -12.30 2.24
CA GLY A 31 14.45 -12.30 3.04
C GLY A 31 14.36 -13.08 4.35
N TYR A 32 13.21 -13.68 4.66
CA TYR A 32 13.05 -14.52 5.84
C TYR A 32 13.56 -15.95 5.62
N SER A 33 13.84 -16.66 6.72
CA SER A 33 14.20 -18.06 6.64
C SER A 33 13.03 -18.91 6.11
N ARG A 34 13.35 -19.97 5.36
CA ARG A 34 12.35 -20.91 4.84
C ARG A 34 11.50 -21.53 5.96
N GLN A 35 12.09 -21.84 7.09
CA GLN A 35 11.37 -22.39 8.25
C GLN A 35 10.36 -21.37 8.81
N TYR A 36 10.75 -20.10 8.91
CA TYR A 36 9.85 -19.05 9.38
C TYR A 36 8.68 -18.83 8.39
N VAL A 37 8.97 -18.75 7.09
CA VAL A 37 7.93 -18.66 6.05
C VAL A 37 6.98 -19.85 6.08
N GLN A 38 7.49 -21.06 6.27
CA GLN A 38 6.66 -22.27 6.38
C GLN A 38 5.70 -22.18 7.58
N ASN A 39 6.19 -21.70 8.73
CA ASN A 39 5.36 -21.51 9.91
C ASN A 39 4.28 -20.44 9.67
N ARG A 40 4.63 -19.31 9.04
CA ARG A 40 3.65 -18.26 8.70
C ARG A 40 2.60 -18.77 7.72
N LEU A 41 2.98 -19.51 6.68
CA LEU A 41 2.03 -20.13 5.74
C LEU A 41 1.04 -21.09 6.43
N GLN A 42 1.49 -21.82 7.45
CA GLN A 42 0.59 -22.67 8.24
C GLN A 42 -0.41 -21.85 9.06
N MET A 43 0.03 -20.73 9.65
CA MET A 43 -0.85 -19.81 10.39
C MET A 43 -1.86 -19.13 9.46
N LEU A 44 -1.40 -18.63 8.30
CA LEU A 44 -2.25 -18.01 7.29
C LEU A 44 -3.27 -18.99 6.73
N LYS A 45 -2.86 -20.25 6.52
CA LYS A 45 -3.78 -21.31 6.09
C LYS A 45 -4.82 -21.62 7.16
N ALA A 46 -4.41 -21.69 8.43
CA ALA A 46 -5.33 -21.93 9.55
C ALA A 46 -6.34 -20.77 9.74
N ALA A 47 -6.04 -19.60 9.20
CA ALA A 47 -6.91 -18.43 9.16
C ALA A 47 -7.69 -18.30 7.83
N ASP A 48 -7.65 -19.31 6.96
CA ASP A 48 -8.30 -19.34 5.65
C ASP A 48 -7.88 -18.21 4.68
N LEU A 49 -6.70 -17.61 4.89
CA LEU A 49 -6.17 -16.52 4.04
C LEU A 49 -5.36 -17.04 2.84
N VAL A 50 -4.86 -18.27 2.93
CA VAL A 50 -4.11 -18.94 1.85
C VAL A 50 -4.45 -20.42 1.82
N ASP A 51 -4.32 -21.02 0.64
CA ASP A 51 -4.53 -22.44 0.43
C ASP A 51 -3.28 -23.14 -0.11
N ASN A 52 -3.17 -24.44 0.18
CA ASN A 52 -2.09 -25.29 -0.34
C ASN A 52 -2.67 -26.28 -1.34
N LEU A 53 -2.27 -26.15 -2.61
CA LEU A 53 -2.75 -26.94 -3.74
C LEU A 53 -2.06 -28.31 -3.87
N GLY A 54 -1.17 -28.65 -2.94
CA GLY A 54 -0.30 -29.81 -3.00
C GLY A 54 1.10 -29.46 -3.51
N GLY A 55 2.07 -30.34 -3.22
CA GLY A 55 3.47 -30.14 -3.60
C GLY A 55 4.15 -28.92 -2.96
N GLY A 56 3.50 -28.27 -1.98
CA GLY A 56 3.99 -27.03 -1.37
C GLY A 56 3.69 -25.78 -2.20
N LEU A 57 2.78 -25.86 -3.18
CA LEU A 57 2.32 -24.70 -3.94
C LEU A 57 1.18 -24.01 -3.20
N TYR A 58 1.38 -22.74 -2.86
CA TYR A 58 0.39 -21.93 -2.17
C TYR A 58 -0.28 -20.92 -3.10
N GLU A 59 -1.55 -20.63 -2.84
CA GLU A 59 -2.31 -19.55 -3.45
C GLU A 59 -3.05 -18.73 -2.39
N ILE A 60 -3.34 -17.47 -2.69
CA ILE A 60 -4.16 -16.63 -1.81
C ILE A 60 -5.64 -16.96 -2.02
N THR A 61 -6.43 -16.95 -0.94
CA THR A 61 -7.90 -17.08 -1.00
C THR A 61 -8.55 -15.71 -1.25
N ASP A 62 -9.86 -15.69 -1.46
CA ASP A 62 -10.61 -14.44 -1.56
C ASP A 62 -10.59 -13.64 -0.24
N ASP A 63 -10.67 -14.33 0.91
CA ASP A 63 -10.53 -13.71 2.23
C ASP A 63 -9.13 -13.12 2.44
N GLY A 64 -8.09 -13.81 1.96
CA GLY A 64 -6.73 -13.29 1.91
C GLY A 64 -6.61 -12.02 1.09
N ARG A 65 -7.28 -11.95 -0.07
CA ARG A 65 -7.30 -10.74 -0.92
C ARG A 65 -8.00 -9.57 -0.22
N HIS A 66 -9.21 -9.79 0.29
CA HIS A 66 -9.92 -8.77 1.05
C HIS A 66 -9.12 -8.27 2.25
N ARG A 67 -8.33 -9.14 2.88
CA ARG A 67 -7.48 -8.75 4.02
C ARG A 67 -6.36 -7.78 3.63
N ILE A 68 -5.78 -7.91 2.44
CA ILE A 68 -4.78 -6.96 1.88
C ILE A 68 -5.45 -5.63 1.53
N ASP A 69 -6.62 -5.68 0.89
CA ASP A 69 -7.37 -4.50 0.50
C ASP A 69 -7.79 -3.70 1.75
N ALA A 70 -8.22 -4.39 2.81
CA ALA A 70 -8.58 -3.80 4.10
C ALA A 70 -7.40 -3.13 4.83
N SER A 71 -6.18 -3.68 4.71
CA SER A 71 -4.96 -3.02 5.23
C SER A 71 -4.56 -1.80 4.37
N SER A 72 -4.85 -1.83 3.06
CA SER A 72 -4.55 -0.72 2.14
C SER A 72 -5.51 0.46 2.31
N SER A 73 -6.72 0.21 2.82
CA SER A 73 -7.73 1.23 3.15
C SER A 73 -7.46 2.04 4.43
N GLN A 74 -6.25 1.96 5.02
CA GLN A 74 -5.82 2.99 5.99
C GLN A 74 -5.53 4.34 5.34
N LEU A 75 -5.47 4.42 4.01
CA LEU A 75 -5.66 5.67 3.29
C LEU A 75 -7.12 5.72 2.86
N ASP A 76 -7.91 6.52 3.58
CA ASP A 76 -9.25 6.88 3.12
C ASP A 76 -9.08 7.66 1.81
N VAL A 77 -9.54 7.05 0.71
CA VAL A 77 -9.43 7.64 -0.63
C VAL A 77 -10.23 8.94 -0.71
N ASP A 78 -11.28 9.07 0.09
CA ASP A 78 -12.07 10.30 0.18
C ASP A 78 -11.30 11.37 0.96
N GLU A 79 -10.62 11.02 2.06
CA GLU A 79 -9.72 11.95 2.77
C GLU A 79 -8.55 12.42 1.87
N LEU A 80 -7.98 11.54 1.06
CA LEU A 80 -6.94 11.91 0.10
C LEU A 80 -7.49 12.84 -0.99
N ARG A 81 -8.72 12.61 -1.47
CA ARG A 81 -9.39 13.48 -2.45
C ARG A 81 -9.71 14.85 -1.87
N ASP A 82 -10.16 14.89 -0.62
CA ASP A 82 -10.44 16.13 0.10
C ASP A 82 -9.14 16.91 0.29
N ALA A 83 -8.05 16.27 0.74
CA ALA A 83 -6.75 16.89 0.89
C ALA A 83 -6.17 17.42 -0.45
N VAL A 84 -6.39 16.72 -1.57
CA VAL A 84 -6.00 17.19 -2.91
C VAL A 84 -6.84 18.39 -3.36
N THR A 85 -8.14 18.39 -3.05
CA THR A 85 -9.04 19.53 -3.31
C THR A 85 -8.62 20.76 -2.51
N ASP A 86 -8.37 20.60 -1.20
CA ASP A 86 -7.91 21.67 -0.33
C ASP A 86 -6.57 22.26 -0.81
N ALA A 87 -5.62 21.41 -1.23
CA ALA A 87 -4.34 21.87 -1.77
C ALA A 87 -4.50 22.64 -3.08
N ARG A 88 -5.44 22.22 -3.94
CA ARG A 88 -5.76 22.92 -5.19
C ARG A 88 -6.44 24.26 -4.94
N ASP A 89 -7.43 24.29 -4.04
CA ASP A 89 -8.15 25.51 -3.68
C ASP A 89 -7.23 26.51 -2.98
N ALA A 90 -6.29 26.04 -2.16
CA ALA A 90 -5.24 26.87 -1.59
C ALA A 90 -4.31 27.46 -2.65
N TYR A 91 -3.96 26.69 -3.69
CA TYR A 91 -3.15 27.18 -4.81
C TYR A 91 -3.90 28.22 -5.65
N GLU A 92 -5.16 27.94 -6.01
CA GLU A 92 -6.02 28.85 -6.77
C GLU A 92 -6.34 30.14 -5.96
N SER A 93 -6.53 30.03 -4.64
CA SER A 93 -6.72 31.17 -3.74
C SER A 93 -5.45 31.99 -3.52
N VAL A 94 -4.28 31.37 -3.60
CA VAL A 94 -3.00 32.09 -3.48
C VAL A 94 -2.62 32.75 -4.80
N ASN A 95 -3.07 32.28 -5.97
CA ASN A 95 -2.81 32.93 -7.26
C ASN A 95 -3.83 32.65 -8.38
N GLY A 96 -4.74 33.60 -8.56
CA GLY A 96 -5.05 34.12 -9.91
C GLY A 96 -4.38 35.48 -10.12
N ASP A 97 -4.69 36.45 -9.26
CA ASP A 97 -4.36 37.86 -9.52
C ASP A 97 -3.15 38.41 -8.70
N GLY A 98 -2.82 37.81 -7.55
CA GLY A 98 -1.88 38.41 -6.58
C GLY A 98 -0.39 38.33 -6.97
N VAL A 99 0.05 37.26 -7.63
CA VAL A 99 1.44 37.14 -8.10
C VAL A 99 1.70 37.97 -9.34
N GLU A 100 0.73 38.12 -10.25
CA GLU A 100 0.88 39.02 -11.40
C GLU A 100 1.07 40.47 -10.92
N ASP A 101 0.23 40.92 -9.98
CA ASP A 101 0.37 42.22 -9.31
C ASP A 101 1.74 42.40 -8.62
N ALA A 102 2.27 41.34 -8.00
CA ALA A 102 3.56 41.38 -7.32
C ALA A 102 4.74 41.44 -8.30
N LEU A 103 4.67 40.70 -9.42
CA LEU A 103 5.67 40.70 -10.48
C LEU A 103 5.68 42.05 -11.21
N ASP A 104 4.52 42.60 -11.53
CA ASP A 104 4.37 43.95 -12.12
C ASP A 104 4.92 45.05 -11.20
N ARG A 105 4.85 44.85 -9.88
CA ARG A 105 5.42 45.76 -8.90
C ARG A 105 6.95 45.65 -8.86
N MET A 106 7.50 44.44 -8.97
CA MET A 106 8.96 44.23 -9.04
C MET A 106 9.55 44.78 -10.34
N GLU A 107 8.89 44.60 -11.48
CA GLU A 107 9.37 45.09 -12.77
C GLU A 107 9.45 46.63 -12.79
N ARG A 108 8.45 47.31 -12.23
CA ARG A 108 8.49 48.78 -12.06
C ARG A 108 9.64 49.27 -11.18
N LEU A 109 9.98 48.54 -10.12
CA LEU A 109 11.06 48.90 -9.21
C LEU A 109 12.46 48.69 -9.79
N LEU A 110 12.59 47.84 -10.82
CA LEU A 110 13.86 47.54 -11.49
C LEU A 110 14.10 48.39 -12.75
N ALA A 111 13.11 49.19 -13.16
CA ALA A 111 13.17 50.04 -14.35
C ALA A 111 13.50 51.52 -14.04
N GLU A 112 13.65 51.90 -12.76
CA GLU A 112 14.23 53.17 -12.29
C GLU A 112 15.70 53.00 -11.90
#